data_AF-A0AAD9XFD0-F1
#
_entry.id   AF-A0AAD9XFD0-F1
#
_cell.length_a   1.000
_cell.length_b   1.000
_cell.length_c   1.000
_cell.angle_alpha   90.00
_cell.angle_beta   90.00
_cell.angle_gamma   90.00
#
_symmetry.space_group_name_H-M   'P 1'
#
loop_
_entity.id
_entity.type
_entity.pdbx_description
1 polymer ?
#
loop_
_entity_poly.entity_id
_entity_poly.type
_entity_poly.pdbx_seq_one_letter_code
_entity_poly.pdbx_strand_id
1 'polypeptide(L)'
;MSRLRNNELKDDFDCNNEHPILMTHLIQLEKHAFEVFTRNPIDVARDENKLEVSLSISNCVHDTTCETYTFKKFGRQYNIDVMYKCPEQKFKCYCKLFDTPDIPCCHYFGVMKSRNLHQIIGTLIMPRWTMNAKYDSVMEMEKNSTPSYIIQIARYEVPFTTNLLH
;
A
#
# COMPACT_ATOMS: atom_id res chain seq x y z
N MET A 1 -8.59 14.69 26.35
CA MET A 1 -8.00 13.48 25.73
C MET A 1 -9.01 12.35 25.46
N SER A 2 -10.29 12.46 25.86
CA SER A 2 -11.32 11.41 25.68
C SER A 2 -12.11 11.47 24.37
N ARG A 3 -12.19 12.64 23.71
CA ARG A 3 -12.98 12.82 22.47
C ARG A 3 -12.36 12.12 21.26
N LEU A 4 -11.05 12.20 21.08
CA LEU A 4 -10.34 11.59 19.95
C LEU A 4 -10.50 10.06 19.97
N ARG A 5 -10.32 9.43 21.14
CA ARG A 5 -10.47 7.99 21.31
C ARG A 5 -11.90 7.50 21.04
N ASN A 6 -12.91 8.27 21.42
CA ASN A 6 -14.31 7.92 21.14
C ASN A 6 -14.66 8.05 19.65
N ASN A 7 -14.05 9.00 18.94
CA ASN A 7 -14.25 9.12 17.49
C ASN A 7 -13.59 7.96 16.74
N GLU A 8 -12.36 7.58 17.11
CA GLU A 8 -11.68 6.43 16.49
C GLU A 8 -12.46 5.12 16.69
N LEU A 9 -12.96 4.86 17.91
CA LEU A 9 -13.75 3.66 18.19
C LEU A 9 -15.08 3.63 17.40
N LYS A 10 -15.66 4.81 17.17
CA LYS A 10 -16.87 4.94 16.35
C LYS A 10 -16.55 4.73 14.87
N ASP A 11 -15.46 5.31 14.37
CA ASP A 11 -15.02 5.14 12.98
C ASP A 11 -14.66 3.68 12.68
N ASP A 12 -13.98 2.99 13.61
CA ASP A 12 -13.67 1.56 13.51
C ASP A 12 -14.95 0.71 13.50
N PHE A 13 -15.93 1.03 14.36
CA PHE A 13 -17.22 0.34 14.41
C PHE A 13 -18.05 0.55 13.14
N ASP A 14 -18.19 1.80 12.70
CA ASP A 14 -18.96 2.15 11.51
C ASP A 14 -18.30 1.57 10.24
N CYS A 15 -16.96 1.48 10.20
CA CYS A 15 -16.22 0.81 9.12
C CYS A 15 -16.49 -0.71 9.06
N ASN A 16 -16.62 -1.38 10.22
CA ASN A 16 -16.88 -2.81 10.28
C ASN A 16 -18.36 -3.19 10.02
N ASN A 17 -19.30 -2.27 10.26
CA ASN A 17 -20.75 -2.56 10.20
C ASN A 17 -21.49 -1.96 9.00
N GLU A 18 -20.88 -1.07 8.22
CA GLU A 18 -21.50 -0.55 7.00
C GLU A 18 -21.20 -1.46 5.80
N HIS A 19 -22.25 -1.91 5.12
CA HIS A 19 -22.09 -2.54 3.81
C HIS A 19 -21.75 -1.46 2.77
N PRO A 20 -20.61 -1.58 2.07
CA PRO A 20 -20.17 -0.53 1.16
C PRO A 20 -21.07 -0.42 -0.06
N ILE A 21 -21.53 0.81 -0.34
CA ILE A 21 -22.18 1.13 -1.61
C ILE A 21 -21.07 1.20 -2.68
N LEU A 22 -21.10 0.25 -3.60
CA LEU A 22 -20.12 0.16 -4.68
C LEU A 22 -20.53 1.08 -5.82
N MET A 23 -19.63 1.96 -6.23
CA MET A 23 -19.95 3.06 -7.16
C MET A 23 -19.08 3.05 -8.43
N THR A 24 -18.07 2.19 -8.50
CA THR A 24 -17.14 2.11 -9.63
C THR A 24 -17.46 0.96 -10.57
N HIS A 25 -16.96 1.01 -11.80
CA HIS A 25 -17.12 -0.06 -12.77
C HIS A 25 -16.23 -1.28 -12.46
N LEU A 26 -15.10 -1.08 -11.76
CA LEU A 26 -14.22 -2.15 -11.29
C LEU A 26 -14.68 -2.64 -9.91
N ILE A 27 -15.91 -3.17 -9.86
CA ILE A 27 -16.64 -3.53 -8.63
C ILE A 27 -15.82 -4.45 -7.72
N GLN A 28 -15.12 -5.45 -8.27
CA GLN A 28 -14.35 -6.41 -7.47
C GLN A 28 -13.13 -5.76 -6.81
N LEU A 29 -12.45 -4.84 -7.52
CA LEU A 29 -11.33 -4.09 -6.96
C LEU A 29 -11.80 -3.12 -5.88
N GLU A 30 -12.96 -2.49 -6.06
CA GLU A 30 -13.56 -1.64 -5.03
C GLU A 30 -13.95 -2.46 -3.79
N LYS A 31 -14.60 -3.62 -3.95
CA LYS A 31 -14.89 -4.54 -2.83
C LYS A 31 -13.64 -4.92 -2.06
N HIS A 32 -12.59 -5.32 -2.77
CA HIS A 32 -11.33 -5.69 -2.11
C HIS A 32 -10.67 -4.49 -1.41
N ALA A 33 -10.78 -3.27 -1.97
CA ALA A 33 -10.33 -2.06 -1.29
C ALA A 33 -11.06 -1.85 0.05
N PHE A 34 -12.38 -2.06 0.08
CA PHE A 34 -13.18 -1.99 1.31
C PHE A 34 -12.79 -3.04 2.36
N GLU A 35 -12.35 -4.22 1.93
CA GLU A 35 -11.93 -5.30 2.84
C GLU A 35 -10.56 -5.01 3.48
N VAL A 36 -9.66 -4.30 2.78
CA VAL A 36 -8.26 -4.16 3.18
C VAL A 36 -7.89 -2.78 3.72
N PHE A 37 -8.56 -1.71 3.29
CA PHE A 37 -8.23 -0.33 3.67
C PHE A 37 -9.15 0.23 4.76
N THR A 38 -8.67 1.26 5.45
CA THR A 38 -9.48 2.13 6.33
C THR A 38 -10.33 3.13 5.51
N ARG A 39 -11.30 3.80 6.13
CA ARG A 39 -12.25 4.73 5.47
C ARG A 39 -11.58 5.76 4.54
N ASN A 40 -10.59 6.51 5.02
CA ASN A 40 -9.99 7.60 4.23
C ASN A 40 -9.27 7.09 2.96
N PRO A 41 -8.40 6.04 3.01
CA PRO A 41 -7.81 5.47 1.80
C PRO A 41 -8.81 4.86 0.83
N ILE A 42 -9.94 4.33 1.30
CA ILE A 42 -10.99 3.80 0.43
C ILE A 42 -11.52 4.89 -0.50
N ASP A 43 -11.83 6.08 0.02
CA ASP A 43 -12.36 7.16 -0.81
C ASP A 43 -11.36 7.62 -1.89
N VAL A 44 -10.08 7.71 -1.53
CA VAL A 44 -9.01 8.02 -2.50
C VAL A 44 -8.86 6.91 -3.54
N ALA A 45 -8.82 5.65 -3.12
CA ALA A 45 -8.72 4.50 -4.03
C ALA A 45 -9.93 4.44 -4.99
N ARG A 46 -11.11 4.76 -4.48
CA ARG A 46 -12.34 4.86 -5.27
C ARG A 46 -12.25 5.98 -6.31
N ASP A 47 -11.78 7.16 -5.93
CA ASP A 47 -11.64 8.27 -6.87
C ASP A 47 -10.61 7.97 -7.96
N GLU A 48 -9.49 7.34 -7.61
CA GLU A 48 -8.50 6.86 -8.59
C GLU A 48 -9.10 5.77 -9.51
N ASN A 49 -9.93 4.85 -8.99
CA ASN A 49 -10.64 3.86 -9.79
C ASN A 49 -11.66 4.51 -10.74
N LYS A 50 -12.38 5.56 -10.31
CA LYS A 50 -13.25 6.33 -11.23
C LYS A 50 -12.45 7.00 -12.34
N LEU A 51 -11.26 7.53 -12.04
CA LEU A 51 -10.39 8.16 -13.03
C LEU A 51 -9.84 7.19 -14.07
N GLU A 52 -9.75 5.90 -13.73
CA GLU A 52 -9.27 4.84 -14.64
C GLU A 52 -10.03 4.83 -15.97
N VAL A 53 -11.34 5.07 -15.96
CA VAL A 53 -12.18 5.07 -17.18
C VAL A 53 -11.71 6.07 -18.24
N SER A 54 -10.98 7.11 -17.82
CA SER A 54 -10.43 8.14 -18.71
C SER A 54 -9.13 7.74 -19.42
N LEU A 55 -8.59 6.56 -19.09
CA LEU A 55 -7.34 6.05 -19.62
C LEU A 55 -7.58 5.09 -20.79
N SER A 56 -6.69 5.14 -21.79
CA SER A 56 -6.59 4.14 -22.84
C SER A 56 -5.18 3.57 -22.91
N ILE A 57 -5.05 2.26 -23.09
CA ILE A 57 -3.75 1.62 -23.29
C ILE A 57 -3.38 1.81 -24.76
N SER A 58 -2.26 2.49 -25.00
CA SER A 58 -1.76 2.78 -26.34
C SER A 58 -0.65 1.84 -26.80
N ASN A 59 0.03 1.20 -25.85
CA ASN A 59 1.04 0.18 -26.10
C ASN A 59 1.18 -0.74 -24.88
N CYS A 60 1.60 -1.98 -25.10
CA CYS A 60 2.00 -2.90 -24.05
C CYS A 60 3.18 -3.76 -24.54
N VAL A 61 4.35 -3.56 -23.92
CA VAL A 61 5.58 -4.29 -24.25
C VAL A 61 5.82 -5.36 -23.20
N HIS A 62 6.03 -6.59 -23.65
CA HIS A 62 6.32 -7.74 -22.79
C HIS A 62 7.79 -8.15 -22.97
N ASP A 63 8.51 -8.16 -21.85
CA ASP A 63 9.82 -8.79 -21.68
C ASP A 63 9.66 -10.04 -20.80
N THR A 64 10.71 -10.83 -20.67
CA THR A 64 10.75 -12.15 -20.02
C THR A 64 10.11 -12.18 -18.62
N THR A 65 10.27 -11.10 -17.84
CA THR A 65 9.75 -10.99 -16.46
C THR A 65 9.00 -9.68 -16.21
N CYS A 66 8.79 -8.86 -17.25
CA CYS A 66 8.36 -7.49 -17.08
C CYS A 66 7.41 -7.07 -18.20
N GLU A 67 6.32 -6.41 -17.83
CA GLU A 67 5.36 -5.83 -18.75
C GLU A 67 5.34 -4.32 -18.55
N THR A 68 5.40 -3.56 -19.64
CA THR A 68 5.31 -2.10 -19.62
C THR A 68 4.09 -1.65 -20.40
N TYR A 69 3.15 -1.04 -19.69
CA TYR A 69 1.91 -0.49 -20.22
C TYR A 69 2.05 1.02 -20.42
N THR A 70 1.74 1.51 -21.62
CA THR A 70 1.76 2.95 -21.93
C THR A 70 0.33 3.47 -22.01
N PHE A 71 -0.08 4.27 -21.03
CA PHE A 71 -1.40 4.88 -20.95
C PHE A 71 -1.44 6.26 -21.61
N LYS A 72 -2.54 6.51 -22.32
CA LYS A 72 -2.95 7.81 -22.84
C LYS A 72 -4.19 8.28 -22.09
N LYS A 73 -4.28 9.58 -21.86
CA LYS A 73 -5.47 10.25 -21.33
C LYS A 73 -5.90 11.33 -22.30
N PHE A 74 -7.18 11.36 -22.65
CA PHE A 74 -7.72 12.39 -23.52
C PHE A 74 -7.42 13.79 -22.96
N GLY A 75 -6.94 14.70 -23.81
CA GLY A 75 -6.55 16.05 -23.42
C GLY A 75 -5.17 16.18 -22.75
N ARG A 76 -4.41 15.09 -22.57
CA ARG A 76 -3.00 15.17 -22.16
C ARG A 76 -2.05 14.92 -23.33
N GLN A 77 -0.95 15.68 -23.37
CA GLN A 77 0.06 15.58 -24.43
C GLN A 77 1.10 14.47 -24.18
N TYR A 78 1.26 14.03 -22.93
CA TYR A 78 2.22 13.00 -22.56
C TYR A 78 1.53 11.69 -22.17
N ASN A 79 2.23 10.59 -22.42
CA ASN A 79 1.82 9.26 -21.99
C ASN A 79 2.41 8.96 -20.60
N ILE A 80 1.79 8.03 -19.88
CA ILE A 80 2.32 7.51 -18.62
C ILE A 80 2.62 6.02 -18.78
N ASP A 81 3.85 5.64 -18.46
CA ASP A 81 4.23 4.24 -18.40
C ASP A 81 3.98 3.65 -17.00
N VAL A 82 3.54 2.40 -16.99
CA VAL A 82 3.45 1.56 -15.80
C VAL A 82 4.17 0.25 -16.06
N MET A 83 5.13 -0.05 -15.21
CA MET A 83 5.83 -1.31 -15.20
C MET A 83 5.15 -2.28 -14.23
N TYR A 84 4.94 -3.51 -14.67
CA TYR A 84 4.50 -4.64 -13.86
C TYR A 84 5.53 -5.77 -13.95
N LYS A 85 6.06 -6.22 -12.82
CA LYS A 85 7.05 -7.29 -12.75
C LYS A 85 6.44 -8.59 -12.24
N CYS A 86 6.72 -9.67 -12.95
CA CYS A 86 6.34 -11.04 -12.62
C CYS A 86 7.61 -11.86 -12.36
N PRO A 87 7.69 -12.68 -11.29
CA PRO A 87 6.60 -13.09 -10.40
C PRO A 87 6.42 -12.22 -9.17
N GLU A 88 7.23 -11.17 -8.97
CA GLU A 88 7.20 -10.38 -7.72
C GLU A 88 5.91 -9.56 -7.52
N GLN A 89 5.06 -9.50 -8.55
CA GLN A 89 3.84 -8.70 -8.61
C GLN A 89 4.07 -7.21 -8.31
N LYS A 90 5.27 -6.70 -8.59
CA LYS A 90 5.64 -5.31 -8.27
C LYS A 90 5.20 -4.37 -9.38
N PHE A 91 4.65 -3.23 -8.97
CA PHE A 91 4.29 -2.14 -9.86
C PHE A 91 5.25 -0.97 -9.72
N LYS A 92 5.42 -0.23 -10.81
CA LYS A 92 6.03 1.10 -10.79
C LYS A 92 5.35 1.99 -11.82
N CYS A 93 4.67 3.03 -11.36
CA CYS A 93 4.07 4.03 -12.25
C CYS A 93 4.90 5.32 -12.23
N TYR A 94 5.15 5.87 -13.41
CA TYR A 94 5.89 7.14 -13.56
C TYR A 94 5.07 8.39 -13.21
N CYS A 95 3.78 8.25 -12.87
CA CYS A 95 2.99 9.37 -12.35
C CYS A 95 3.38 9.79 -10.92
N LYS A 96 4.12 8.94 -10.18
CA LYS A 96 4.59 9.16 -8.80
C LYS A 96 3.50 9.40 -7.75
N LEU A 97 2.22 9.23 -8.10
CA LEU A 97 1.10 9.35 -7.16
C LEU A 97 1.06 8.22 -6.13
N PHE A 98 1.84 7.16 -6.29
CA PHE A 98 1.99 6.16 -5.24
C PHE A 98 3.09 6.56 -4.24
N ASP A 99 4.03 7.44 -4.61
CA ASP A 99 5.19 7.75 -3.75
C ASP A 99 4.81 8.61 -2.53
N THR A 100 3.65 9.27 -2.55
CA THR A 100 3.22 10.19 -1.49
C THR A 100 2.07 9.64 -0.62
N PRO A 101 0.90 9.25 -1.16
CA PRO A 101 -0.14 8.60 -0.37
C PRO A 101 0.05 7.09 -0.24
N ASP A 102 0.91 6.43 -1.03
CA ASP A 102 0.95 4.95 -1.17
C ASP A 102 -0.41 4.28 -1.38
N ILE A 103 -1.31 4.98 -2.05
CA ILE A 103 -2.61 4.48 -2.48
C ILE A 103 -2.51 4.23 -3.98
N PRO A 104 -3.05 3.11 -4.51
CA PRO A 104 -2.97 2.81 -5.93
C PRO A 104 -3.54 3.93 -6.80
N CYS A 105 -2.74 4.42 -7.74
CA CYS A 105 -3.21 5.41 -8.73
C CYS A 105 -4.08 4.76 -9.82
N CYS A 106 -4.84 5.57 -10.55
CA CYS A 106 -5.68 5.16 -11.67
C CYS A 106 -4.95 4.30 -12.71
N HIS A 107 -3.65 4.52 -12.93
CA HIS A 107 -2.86 3.71 -13.86
C HIS A 107 -2.62 2.28 -13.34
N TYR A 108 -2.49 2.08 -12.02
CA TYR A 108 -2.42 0.73 -11.44
C TYR A 108 -3.75 -0.01 -11.61
N PHE A 109 -4.88 0.68 -11.39
CA PHE A 109 -6.21 0.14 -11.69
C PHE A 109 -6.33 -0.24 -13.17
N GLY A 110 -5.81 0.58 -14.08
CA GLY A 110 -5.79 0.29 -15.52
C GLY A 110 -5.00 -0.98 -15.87
N VAL A 111 -3.84 -1.21 -15.24
CA VAL A 111 -3.08 -2.45 -15.43
C VAL A 111 -3.83 -3.64 -14.82
N MET A 112 -4.41 -3.50 -13.62
CA MET A 112 -5.21 -4.54 -13.00
C MET A 112 -6.41 -4.94 -13.88
N LYS A 113 -7.11 -3.96 -14.46
CA LYS A 113 -8.18 -4.18 -15.45
C LYS A 113 -7.66 -4.93 -16.67
N SER A 114 -6.56 -4.48 -17.27
CA SER A 114 -5.96 -5.13 -18.44
C SER A 114 -5.53 -6.57 -18.20
N ARG A 115 -5.12 -6.88 -16.97
CA ARG A 115 -4.71 -8.22 -16.54
C ARG A 115 -5.85 -9.06 -15.96
N ASN A 116 -7.09 -8.54 -16.01
CA ASN A 116 -8.26 -9.19 -15.43
C ASN A 116 -8.08 -9.59 -13.95
N LEU A 117 -7.41 -8.72 -13.18
CA LEU A 117 -7.21 -8.89 -11.74
C LEU A 117 -8.42 -8.35 -10.98
N HIS A 118 -8.92 -9.15 -10.04
CA HIS A 118 -10.11 -8.82 -9.25
C HIS A 118 -9.77 -8.34 -7.83
N GLN A 119 -8.50 -8.38 -7.45
CA GLN A 119 -8.01 -7.94 -6.14
C GLN A 119 -6.85 -6.98 -6.31
N ILE A 120 -6.77 -6.00 -5.39
CA ILE A 120 -5.58 -5.16 -5.24
C ILE A 120 -4.42 -6.06 -4.84
N ILE A 121 -3.34 -6.00 -5.63
CA ILE A 121 -2.15 -6.80 -5.37
C ILE A 121 -1.53 -6.39 -4.04
N GLY A 122 -1.12 -7.38 -3.24
CA GLY A 122 -0.62 -7.16 -1.88
C GLY A 122 0.56 -6.19 -1.78
N THR A 123 1.44 -6.13 -2.78
CA THR A 123 2.55 -5.16 -2.83
C THR A 123 2.11 -3.70 -2.94
N LEU A 124 0.83 -3.45 -3.24
CA LEU A 124 0.22 -2.13 -3.31
C LEU A 124 -0.60 -1.79 -2.05
N ILE A 125 -0.69 -2.71 -1.08
CA ILE A 125 -1.40 -2.52 0.18
C ILE A 125 -0.37 -2.15 1.25
N MET A 126 -0.33 -0.88 1.65
CA MET A 126 0.59 -0.45 2.69
C MET A 126 0.00 -0.63 4.09
N PRO A 127 0.78 -1.17 5.05
CA PRO A 127 0.29 -1.42 6.42
C PRO A 127 -0.32 -0.21 7.11
N ARG A 128 0.20 1.00 6.87
CA ARG A 128 -0.34 2.25 7.44
C ARG A 128 -1.79 2.55 7.05
N TRP A 129 -2.29 1.93 5.99
CA TRP A 129 -3.64 2.17 5.45
C TRP A 129 -4.62 1.05 5.75
N THR A 130 -4.17 -0.06 6.35
CA THR A 130 -5.03 -1.18 6.70
C THR A 130 -5.69 -0.97 8.06
N MET A 131 -6.84 -1.61 8.28
CA MET A 131 -7.55 -1.55 9.57
C MET A 131 -6.70 -2.10 10.73
N ASN A 132 -5.71 -2.95 10.42
CA ASN A 132 -4.80 -3.55 11.39
C ASN A 132 -3.53 -2.73 11.65
N ALA A 133 -3.41 -1.49 11.15
CA ALA A 133 -2.19 -0.67 11.35
C ALA A 133 -1.75 -0.56 12.82
N LYS A 134 -2.71 -0.55 13.77
CA LYS A 134 -2.44 -0.54 15.21
C LYS A 134 -1.93 -1.90 15.75
N TYR A 135 -2.30 -3.01 15.13
CA TYR A 135 -1.84 -4.36 15.50
C TYR A 135 -0.49 -4.69 14.85
N ASP A 136 -0.33 -4.32 13.58
CA ASP A 136 0.90 -4.54 12.83
C ASP A 136 2.08 -3.73 13.40
N SER A 137 1.84 -2.51 13.87
CA SER A 137 2.86 -1.70 14.56
C SER A 137 3.32 -2.31 15.90
N VAL A 138 2.43 -2.96 16.66
CA VAL A 138 2.81 -3.69 17.88
C VAL A 138 3.66 -4.92 17.54
N MET A 139 3.28 -5.66 16.49
CA MET A 139 4.03 -6.84 16.03
C MET A 139 5.41 -6.48 15.43
N GLU A 140 5.52 -5.35 14.72
CA GLU A 140 6.80 -4.83 14.23
C GLU A 140 7.71 -4.34 15.37
N MET A 141 7.15 -3.72 16.40
CA MET A 141 7.88 -3.36 17.62
C MET A 141 8.39 -4.61 18.35
N GLU A 142 7.61 -5.68 18.45
CA GLU A 142 8.03 -6.95 19.06
C GLU A 142 9.13 -7.65 18.24
N LYS A 143 9.04 -7.66 16.91
CA LYS A 143 10.09 -8.22 16.04
C LYS A 143 11.40 -7.46 16.10
N ASN A 144 11.34 -6.15 16.32
CA ASN A 144 12.51 -5.26 16.40
C ASN A 144 12.97 -4.99 17.84
N SER A 145 12.31 -5.59 18.83
CA SER A 145 12.69 -5.44 20.24
C SER A 145 13.95 -6.25 20.52
N THR A 146 15.06 -5.57 20.78
CA THR A 146 16.22 -6.19 21.45
C THR A 146 15.75 -6.76 22.78
N PRO A 147 15.89 -8.08 23.04
CA PRO A 147 15.48 -8.67 24.31
C PRO A 147 16.10 -7.92 25.49
N SER A 148 15.31 -7.64 26.52
CA SER A 148 15.70 -6.83 27.70
C SER A 148 17.05 -7.26 28.32
N TYR A 149 17.38 -8.55 28.24
CA TYR A 149 18.67 -9.09 28.69
C TYR A 149 19.88 -8.53 27.93
N ILE A 150 19.79 -8.27 26.62
CA ILE A 150 20.89 -7.70 25.82
C ILE A 150 21.20 -6.25 26.26
N ILE A 151 20.18 -5.48 26.65
CA ILE A 151 20.36 -4.13 27.23
C ILE A 151 20.97 -4.21 28.64
N GLN A 152 20.66 -5.26 29.40
CA GLN A 152 21.28 -5.48 30.71
C GLN A 152 22.77 -5.80 30.58
N ILE A 153 23.18 -6.67 29.65
CA ILE A 153 24.61 -7.02 29.47
C ILE A 153 25.44 -5.78 29.09
N ALA A 154 24.95 -4.95 28.17
CA ALA A 154 25.65 -3.74 27.73
C ALA A 154 25.85 -2.68 28.84
N ARG A 155 25.08 -2.74 29.93
CA ARG A 155 25.24 -1.86 31.10
C ARG A 155 26.27 -2.36 32.12
N TYR A 156 26.66 -3.63 32.04
CA TYR A 156 27.56 -4.29 33.00
C TYR A 156 28.88 -4.78 32.39
N GLU A 157 29.22 -4.38 31.16
CA GLU A 157 30.57 -4.65 30.63
C GLU A 157 31.61 -3.83 31.40
N VAL A 158 32.21 -4.49 32.40
CA VAL A 158 33.48 -4.09 33.00
C VAL A 158 34.54 -4.19 31.90
N PRO A 159 35.28 -3.11 31.58
CA PRO A 159 36.32 -3.19 30.57
C PRO A 159 37.37 -4.21 31.01
N PHE A 160 37.51 -5.28 30.22
CA PHE A 160 38.66 -6.18 30.27
C PHE A 160 39.91 -5.35 30.05
N THR A 161 40.60 -5.00 31.13
CA THR A 161 41.96 -4.46 31.06
C THR A 161 42.89 -5.61 30.68
N THR A 162 43.24 -5.69 29.40
CA THR A 162 44.39 -6.47 28.97
C THR A 162 45.64 -5.66 29.30
N ASN A 163 46.30 -6.02 30.40
CA ASN A 163 47.67 -5.60 30.66
C ASN A 163 48.58 -6.25 29.60
N LEU A 164 48.92 -5.49 28.58
CA LEU A 164 50.15 -5.65 27.82
C LEU A 164 51.10 -4.56 28.33
N LEU A 165 52.26 -4.96 28.86
CA LEU A 165 53.59 -4.40 28.55
C LEU A 165 54.67 -5.01 29.47
N HIS A 166 55.68 -5.56 28.82
CA HIS A 166 57.10 -5.75 29.20
C HIS A 166 57.45 -6.53 30.48
#